data_AF-A0A842Q9X1-F1
#
_entry.id   AF-A0A842Q9X1-F1
#
_cell.length_a   1.000
_cell.length_b   1.000
_cell.length_c   1.000
_cell.angle_alpha   90.00
_cell.angle_beta   90.00
_cell.angle_gamma   90.00
#
_symmetry.space_group_name_H-M   'P 1'
#
loop_
_entity.id
_entity.type
_entity.pdbx_description
1 polymer ?
#
loop_
_entity_poly.entity_id
_entity_poly.type
_entity_poly.pdbx_seq_one_letter_code
_entity_poly.pdbx_strand_id
1 'polypeptide(L)'
;MKRITSLGLKFLMKRLKERLKGSKIQKIKQIKDAYSFEIYKGDKSYLMIIPDKTLFLTGENYGGEPKDDFCNVLRKHLTGQLIEDIGQHEFDRVVEIETRGYKLIAELFGNGNLILVKKPENEIVRATNMRSWATRDIKPKKEYKYPPPGINPLKLSLEDIRFYLGKKEIVKVLASDFGFGGEIAEKICEKIGIDKDSKEEKNAEKIHEFLKIVDKEFPGMNNLNDKIRDEFEKHLKEIDLFEGVVQKKLEKIKKDQDKKMEEFIEKEN
;
A
#
# COMPACT_ATOMS: atom_id res chain seq x y z
N MET A 1 -7.45 -2.01 -8.53
CA MET A 1 -6.23 -1.17 -8.35
C MET A 1 -5.01 -2.06 -8.25
N LYS A 2 -3.88 -1.62 -8.80
CA LYS A 2 -2.64 -2.37 -8.80
C LYS A 2 -1.88 -2.22 -7.48
N ARG A 3 -1.14 -3.26 -7.09
CA ARG A 3 -0.23 -3.21 -5.94
C ARG A 3 1.06 -2.49 -6.32
N ILE A 4 1.53 -1.59 -5.46
CA ILE A 4 2.83 -0.97 -5.62
C ILE A 4 3.94 -2.01 -5.45
N THR A 5 5.04 -1.85 -6.18
CA THR A 5 6.24 -2.69 -6.05
C THR A 5 7.23 -2.04 -5.07
N SER A 6 8.21 -2.79 -4.55
CA SER A 6 9.21 -2.22 -3.64
C SER A 6 10.00 -1.08 -4.29
N LEU A 7 10.30 -1.21 -5.59
CA LEU A 7 10.94 -0.14 -6.36
C LEU A 7 10.00 1.06 -6.55
N GLY A 8 8.75 0.83 -6.96
CA GLY A 8 7.77 1.92 -7.10
C GLY A 8 7.60 2.69 -5.79
N LEU A 9 7.58 1.99 -4.67
CA LEU A 9 7.51 2.59 -3.34
C LEU A 9 8.73 3.44 -3.02
N LYS A 10 9.94 2.97 -3.32
CA LYS A 10 11.19 3.75 -3.16
C LYS A 10 11.12 5.10 -3.87
N PHE A 11 10.71 5.10 -5.14
CA PHE A 11 10.56 6.34 -5.92
C PHE A 11 9.47 7.26 -5.38
N LEU A 12 8.32 6.69 -4.99
CA LEU A 12 7.22 7.44 -4.40
C LEU A 12 7.63 8.08 -3.06
N MET A 13 8.32 7.34 -2.20
CA MET A 13 8.76 7.80 -0.88
C MET A 13 9.69 9.00 -0.96
N LYS A 14 10.60 9.05 -1.95
CA LYS A 14 11.48 10.21 -2.15
C LYS A 14 10.68 11.52 -2.26
N ARG A 15 9.59 11.50 -3.02
CA ARG A 15 8.72 12.67 -3.24
C ARG A 15 7.81 12.94 -2.06
N LEU A 16 7.20 11.89 -1.50
CA LEU A 16 6.28 12.02 -0.38
C LEU A 16 6.99 12.54 0.88
N LYS A 17 8.24 12.13 1.12
CA LYS A 17 9.04 12.60 2.26
C LYS A 17 9.26 14.11 2.24
N GLU A 18 9.61 14.68 1.10
CA GLU A 18 9.81 16.13 0.94
C GLU A 18 8.53 16.93 1.26
N ARG A 19 7.37 16.43 0.82
CA ARG A 19 6.07 17.08 1.03
C ARG A 19 5.51 16.89 2.44
N LEU A 20 5.68 15.71 3.04
CA LEU A 20 5.00 15.32 4.29
C LEU A 20 5.81 15.56 5.55
N LYS A 21 7.15 15.57 5.49
CA LYS A 21 7.97 15.82 6.67
C LYS A 21 7.73 17.24 7.20
N GLY A 22 7.47 17.34 8.51
CA GLY A 22 7.12 18.58 9.20
C GLY A 22 5.66 19.00 9.06
N SER A 23 4.83 18.23 8.35
CA SER A 23 3.41 18.55 8.17
C SER A 23 2.57 18.11 9.37
N LYS A 24 1.50 18.85 9.66
CA LYS A 24 0.57 18.53 10.76
C LYS A 24 -0.59 17.65 10.28
N ILE A 25 -0.88 16.57 11.01
CA ILE A 25 -2.06 15.74 10.77
C ILE A 25 -3.27 16.44 11.38
N GLN A 26 -4.23 16.88 10.56
CA GLN A 26 -5.41 17.62 11.02
C GLN A 26 -6.64 16.73 11.21
N LYS A 27 -6.92 15.87 10.23
CA LYS A 27 -8.07 14.95 10.27
C LYS A 27 -7.65 13.60 9.70
N ILE A 28 -8.35 12.57 10.16
CA ILE A 28 -8.20 11.21 9.66
C ILE A 28 -9.59 10.70 9.34
N LYS A 29 -9.79 10.02 8.22
CA LYS A 29 -11.07 9.44 7.79
C LYS A 29 -10.84 8.10 7.13
N GLN A 30 -11.89 7.29 7.10
CA GLN A 30 -11.91 6.11 6.25
C GLN A 30 -12.78 6.39 5.02
N ILE A 31 -12.29 5.98 3.87
CA ILE A 31 -12.96 6.10 2.57
C ILE A 31 -12.96 4.71 1.95
N LYS A 32 -14.05 3.96 2.13
CA LYS A 32 -14.17 2.57 1.71
C LYS A 32 -13.00 1.73 2.29
N ASP A 33 -12.11 1.20 1.44
CA ASP A 33 -10.92 0.43 1.81
C ASP A 33 -9.67 1.29 2.11
N ALA A 34 -9.76 2.61 1.96
CA ALA A 34 -8.67 3.55 2.17
C ALA A 34 -8.77 4.32 3.49
N TYR A 35 -7.61 4.76 4.00
CA TYR A 35 -7.48 5.73 5.08
C TYR A 35 -6.96 7.05 4.52
N SER A 36 -7.69 8.13 4.76
CA SER A 36 -7.33 9.48 4.35
C SER A 36 -6.83 10.27 5.55
N PHE A 37 -5.65 10.87 5.44
CA PHE A 37 -5.08 11.77 6.43
C PHE A 37 -5.03 13.16 5.82
N GLU A 38 -5.80 14.11 6.35
CA GLU A 38 -5.71 15.52 6.01
C GLU A 38 -4.44 16.08 6.66
N ILE A 39 -3.51 16.49 5.81
CA ILE A 39 -2.17 16.97 6.17
C ILE A 39 -2.07 18.45 5.83
N TYR A 40 -1.47 19.25 6.72
CA TYR A 40 -1.28 20.68 6.53
C TYR A 40 0.19 21.10 6.65
N LYS A 41 0.69 21.79 5.62
CA LYS A 41 2.02 22.43 5.58
C LYS A 41 2.00 23.64 4.65
N GLY A 42 1.39 24.73 5.11
CA GLY A 42 1.10 25.92 4.31
C GLY A 42 -0.19 25.76 3.50
N ASP A 43 -0.29 24.67 2.74
CA ASP A 43 -1.50 24.22 2.05
C ASP A 43 -2.03 22.88 2.61
N LYS A 44 -3.28 22.57 2.25
CA LYS A 44 -3.94 21.31 2.62
C LYS A 44 -3.71 20.27 1.54
N SER A 45 -3.37 19.06 1.97
CA SER A 45 -3.28 17.86 1.12
C SER A 45 -3.81 16.65 1.87
N TYR A 46 -4.04 15.56 1.16
CA TYR A 46 -4.57 14.31 1.72
C TYR A 46 -3.64 13.15 1.37
N LEU A 47 -3.05 12.55 2.39
CA LEU A 47 -2.34 11.28 2.24
C LEU A 47 -3.36 10.16 2.28
N MET A 48 -3.47 9.44 1.18
CA MET A 48 -4.33 8.28 1.01
C MET A 48 -3.49 7.02 1.18
N ILE A 49 -3.91 6.13 2.08
CA ILE A 49 -3.29 4.82 2.28
C ILE A 49 -4.35 3.75 2.03
N ILE A 50 -4.11 2.90 1.03
CA ILE A 50 -4.90 1.69 0.78
C ILE A 50 -4.04 0.51 1.23
N PRO A 51 -4.29 -0.05 2.44
CA PRO A 51 -3.60 -1.26 2.89
C PRO A 51 -3.62 -2.32 1.80
N ASP A 52 -2.61 -3.19 1.73
CA ASP A 52 -2.49 -4.25 0.70
C ASP A 52 -2.18 -3.78 -0.75
N LYS A 53 -2.40 -2.50 -1.07
CA LYS A 53 -2.19 -1.96 -2.43
C LYS A 53 -1.08 -0.92 -2.49
N THR A 54 -1.30 0.26 -1.94
CA THR A 54 -0.50 1.45 -2.27
C THR A 54 -0.83 2.64 -1.35
N LEU A 55 -0.15 3.75 -1.57
CA LEU A 55 -0.45 5.06 -1.00
C LEU A 55 -0.16 6.16 -2.02
N PHE A 56 -0.75 7.33 -1.83
CA PHE A 56 -0.52 8.51 -2.68
C PHE A 56 -0.95 9.80 -1.97
N LEU A 57 -0.49 10.94 -2.49
CA LEU A 57 -0.90 12.27 -2.05
C LEU A 57 -1.84 12.89 -3.07
N THR A 58 -2.90 13.56 -2.62
CA THR A 58 -3.82 14.31 -3.47
C THR A 58 -4.18 15.66 -2.84
N GLY A 59 -4.60 16.62 -3.67
CA GLY A 59 -5.28 17.83 -3.21
C GLY A 59 -6.79 17.64 -3.01
N GLU A 60 -7.35 16.53 -3.50
CA GLU A 60 -8.78 16.27 -3.47
C GLU A 60 -9.25 15.64 -2.17
N ASN A 61 -10.43 16.05 -1.73
CA ASN A 61 -11.11 15.46 -0.58
C ASN A 61 -12.22 14.53 -1.07
N TYR A 62 -11.96 13.22 -1.10
CA TYR A 62 -12.92 12.21 -1.55
C TYR A 62 -14.05 11.92 -0.53
N GLY A 63 -14.26 12.78 0.47
CA GLY A 63 -15.30 12.59 1.47
C GLY A 63 -14.97 11.49 2.49
N GLY A 64 -15.98 10.78 2.97
CA GLY A 64 -15.83 9.69 3.95
C GLY A 64 -16.17 10.05 5.39
N GLU A 65 -16.39 9.01 6.19
CA GLU A 65 -16.90 9.09 7.55
C GLU A 65 -16.02 8.27 8.53
N PRO A 66 -16.09 8.54 9.84
CA PRO A 66 -15.65 7.64 10.90
C PRO A 66 -16.33 6.24 10.85
N LYS A 67 -15.94 5.33 9.95
CA LYS A 67 -16.63 4.03 9.85
C LYS A 67 -16.00 2.89 10.66
N ASP A 68 -14.75 3.02 11.09
CA ASP A 68 -14.05 1.94 11.80
C ASP A 68 -13.46 2.40 13.15
N ASP A 69 -13.51 1.50 14.14
CA ASP A 69 -12.89 1.62 15.45
C ASP A 69 -11.41 1.98 15.33
N PHE A 70 -10.70 1.41 14.35
CA PHE A 70 -9.30 1.73 14.12
C PHE A 70 -9.10 3.20 13.72
N CYS A 71 -9.99 3.77 12.91
CA CYS A 71 -9.92 5.18 12.52
C CYS A 71 -10.03 6.11 13.74
N ASN A 72 -10.88 5.77 14.71
CA ASN A 72 -11.00 6.51 15.96
C ASN A 72 -9.74 6.39 16.83
N VAL A 73 -9.12 5.21 16.86
CA VAL A 73 -7.82 5.02 17.53
C VAL A 73 -6.74 5.89 16.87
N LEU A 74 -6.67 5.95 15.54
CA LEU A 74 -5.73 6.83 14.84
C LEU A 74 -5.97 8.30 15.21
N ARG A 75 -7.22 8.79 15.19
CA ARG A 75 -7.54 10.17 15.57
C ARG A 75 -7.10 10.51 16.98
N LYS A 76 -7.39 9.63 17.94
CA LYS A 76 -7.03 9.83 19.36
C LYS A 76 -5.53 10.07 19.55
N HIS A 77 -4.68 9.42 18.76
CA HIS A 77 -3.24 9.42 18.98
C HIS A 77 -2.47 10.30 17.99
N LEU A 78 -2.93 10.45 16.75
CA LEU A 78 -2.18 11.11 15.67
C LEU A 78 -2.72 12.50 15.31
N THR A 79 -4.00 12.81 15.56
CA THR A 79 -4.54 14.15 15.25
C THR A 79 -3.80 15.22 16.06
N GLY A 80 -3.34 16.26 15.36
CA GLY A 80 -2.58 17.35 15.94
C GLY A 80 -1.07 17.12 15.96
N GLN A 81 -0.59 15.90 15.72
CA GLN A 81 0.84 15.61 15.69
C GLN A 81 1.50 16.08 14.38
N LEU A 82 2.80 16.35 14.47
CA LEU A 82 3.66 16.60 13.32
C LEU A 82 4.26 15.27 12.83
N ILE A 83 4.28 15.09 11.51
CA ILE A 83 5.03 14.01 10.87
C ILE A 83 6.52 14.37 10.97
N GLU A 84 7.26 13.61 11.78
CA GLU A 84 8.70 13.77 11.95
C GLU A 84 9.47 13.12 10.81
N ASP A 85 9.00 11.96 10.33
CA ASP A 85 9.55 11.31 9.17
C ASP A 85 8.52 10.42 8.45
N ILE A 86 8.77 10.16 7.18
CA ILE A 86 8.09 9.11 6.42
C ILE A 86 9.12 8.40 5.53
N GLY A 87 9.00 7.09 5.40
CA GLY A 87 9.92 6.32 4.57
C GLY A 87 9.48 4.88 4.34
N GLN A 88 10.18 4.24 3.41
CA GLN A 88 10.12 2.80 3.20
C GLN A 88 11.01 2.10 4.23
N HIS A 89 10.54 1.00 4.81
CA HIS A 89 11.37 0.11 5.61
C HIS A 89 12.09 -0.89 4.69
N GLU A 90 13.43 -0.81 4.66
CA GLU A 90 14.29 -1.59 3.76
C GLU A 90 13.79 -1.56 2.29
N PHE A 91 14.01 -2.62 1.52
CA PHE A 91 13.49 -2.75 0.14
C PHE A 91 12.20 -3.59 0.12
N ASP A 92 11.28 -3.33 1.05
CA ASP A 92 10.00 -4.03 1.15
C ASP A 92 8.83 -3.05 0.96
N ARG A 93 7.61 -3.58 0.83
CA ARG A 93 6.36 -2.83 0.70
C ARG A 93 5.79 -2.47 2.08
N VAL A 94 6.65 -1.93 2.94
CA VAL A 94 6.33 -1.45 4.28
C VAL A 94 6.68 0.02 4.37
N VAL A 95 5.72 0.85 4.77
CA VAL A 95 5.89 2.29 4.97
C VAL A 95 5.80 2.61 6.45
N GLU A 96 6.68 3.49 6.91
CA GLU A 96 6.66 4.04 8.26
C GLU A 96 6.34 5.52 8.20
N ILE A 97 5.36 5.96 8.98
CA ILE A 97 5.09 7.38 9.23
C ILE A 97 5.33 7.62 10.71
N GLU A 98 6.36 8.40 11.02
CA GLU A 98 6.77 8.70 12.38
C GLU A 98 6.24 10.04 12.85
N THR A 99 5.81 10.05 14.10
CA THR A 99 5.48 11.23 14.89
C THR A 99 6.24 11.14 16.21
N ARG A 100 6.16 12.18 17.04
CA ARG A 100 6.90 12.26 18.32
C ARG A 100 6.65 11.05 19.23
N GLY A 101 5.40 10.60 19.33
CA GLY A 101 5.01 9.52 20.24
C GLY A 101 4.63 8.20 19.58
N TYR A 102 4.47 8.19 18.25
CA TYR A 102 3.90 7.04 17.54
C TYR A 102 4.56 6.81 16.19
N LYS A 103 4.50 5.56 15.75
CA LYS A 103 4.81 5.12 14.40
C LYS A 103 3.57 4.47 13.80
N LEU A 104 3.17 4.89 12.61
CA LEU A 104 2.14 4.23 11.82
C LEU A 104 2.84 3.39 10.74
N ILE A 105 2.69 2.07 10.83
CA ILE A 105 3.21 1.12 9.86
C ILE A 105 2.09 0.77 8.87
N ALA A 106 2.34 0.97 7.58
CA ALA A 106 1.48 0.46 6.51
C ALA A 106 2.16 -0.70 5.79
N GLU A 107 1.59 -1.89 5.90
CA GLU A 107 2.00 -3.08 5.17
C GLU A 107 1.16 -3.18 3.88
N LEU A 108 1.81 -2.99 2.73
CA LEU A 108 1.18 -2.88 1.40
C LEU A 108 1.30 -4.19 0.61
N PHE A 109 1.24 -5.32 1.31
CA PHE A 109 1.34 -6.66 0.76
C PHE A 109 0.34 -7.62 1.44
N GLY A 110 0.19 -8.82 0.89
CA GLY A 110 -0.72 -9.84 1.46
C GLY A 110 -2.17 -9.34 1.48
N ASN A 111 -2.77 -9.32 2.68
CA ASN A 111 -4.11 -8.77 2.92
C ASN A 111 -4.06 -7.32 3.44
N GLY A 112 -2.88 -6.72 3.51
CA GLY A 112 -2.68 -5.39 4.03
C GLY A 112 -2.75 -5.31 5.55
N ASN A 113 -2.06 -4.33 6.11
CA ASN A 113 -2.24 -3.98 7.51
C ASN A 113 -1.88 -2.51 7.73
N LEU A 114 -2.63 -1.85 8.60
CA LEU A 114 -2.25 -0.55 9.12
C LEU A 114 -2.15 -0.68 10.64
N ILE A 115 -0.98 -0.40 11.18
CA ILE A 115 -0.61 -0.74 12.56
C ILE A 115 -0.11 0.52 13.25
N LEU A 116 -0.80 0.93 14.30
CA LEU A 116 -0.35 2.03 15.15
C LEU A 116 0.51 1.47 16.27
N VAL A 117 1.73 1.99 16.37
CA VAL A 117 2.74 1.57 17.33
C VAL A 117 3.16 2.78 18.17
N LYS A 118 3.33 2.57 19.48
CA LYS A 118 3.78 3.58 20.44
C LYS A 118 5.31 3.56 20.55
N LYS A 119 5.93 4.73 20.55
CA LYS A 119 7.36 4.95 20.80
C LYS A 119 7.60 5.32 22.28
N PRO A 120 8.77 5.01 22.86
CA PRO A 120 9.91 4.30 22.25
C PRO A 120 9.81 2.77 22.31
N GLU A 121 8.85 2.20 23.04
CA GLU A 121 8.80 0.76 23.35
C GLU A 121 8.43 -0.13 22.16
N ASN A 122 8.11 0.48 21.01
CA ASN A 122 7.64 -0.20 19.81
C ASN A 122 6.39 -1.07 20.09
N GLU A 123 5.55 -0.64 21.02
CA GLU A 123 4.36 -1.38 21.46
C GLU A 123 3.17 -1.15 20.54
N ILE A 124 2.53 -2.21 20.04
CA ILE A 124 1.34 -2.12 19.22
C ILE A 124 0.18 -1.57 20.04
N VAL A 125 -0.35 -0.42 19.62
CA VAL A 125 -1.58 0.17 20.18
C VAL A 125 -2.79 -0.56 19.60
N ARG A 126 -2.86 -0.65 18.27
CA ARG A 126 -3.95 -1.28 17.51
C ARG A 126 -3.49 -1.54 16.08
N ALA A 127 -4.15 -2.47 15.39
CA ALA A 127 -3.98 -2.73 13.98
C ALA A 127 -5.36 -2.92 13.31
N THR A 128 -5.43 -2.72 11.99
CA THR A 128 -6.63 -3.10 11.20
C THR A 128 -6.82 -4.61 11.19
N ASN A 129 -5.73 -5.37 11.10
CA ASN A 129 -5.75 -6.83 11.10
C ASN A 129 -4.85 -7.37 12.22
N MET A 130 -5.46 -7.93 13.26
CA MET A 130 -4.76 -8.64 14.34
C MET A 130 -4.57 -10.10 13.98
N ARG A 131 -3.32 -10.56 13.93
CA ARG A 131 -3.01 -11.93 13.55
C ARG A 131 -1.69 -12.38 14.14
N SER A 132 -1.62 -13.66 14.48
CA SER A 132 -0.38 -14.36 14.80
C SER A 132 0.11 -15.12 13.58
N TRP A 133 1.36 -14.89 13.19
CA TRP A 133 2.10 -15.69 12.21
C TRP A 133 3.15 -16.53 12.94
N ALA A 134 3.80 -17.45 12.22
CA ALA A 134 4.88 -18.25 12.77
C ALA A 134 6.05 -17.40 13.30
N THR A 135 6.33 -16.25 12.68
CA THR A 135 7.49 -15.40 12.99
C THR A 135 7.16 -14.17 13.83
N ARG A 136 5.90 -13.73 13.89
CA ARG A 136 5.49 -12.50 14.59
C ARG A 136 4.03 -12.51 15.03
N ASP A 137 3.73 -11.78 16.09
CA ASP A 137 2.38 -11.60 16.62
C ASP A 137 1.98 -10.13 16.56
N ILE A 138 0.91 -9.81 15.83
CA ILE A 138 0.38 -8.45 15.75
C ILE A 138 -0.88 -8.38 16.61
N LYS A 139 -0.67 -8.03 17.89
CA LYS A 139 -1.71 -7.84 18.91
C LYS A 139 -1.40 -6.62 19.78
N PRO A 140 -2.43 -5.96 20.34
CA PRO A 140 -2.23 -4.86 21.27
C PRO A 140 -1.31 -5.23 22.43
N LYS A 141 -0.52 -4.27 22.91
CA LYS A 141 0.44 -4.41 24.02
C LYS A 141 1.60 -5.38 23.77
N LYS A 142 1.75 -5.87 22.54
CA LYS A 142 2.93 -6.63 22.11
C LYS A 142 3.88 -5.70 21.36
N GLU A 143 5.17 -6.00 21.44
CA GLU A 143 6.18 -5.35 20.62
C GLU A 143 5.93 -5.64 19.13
N TYR A 144 5.93 -4.60 18.30
CA TYR A 144 5.84 -4.74 16.86
C TYR A 144 7.13 -5.34 16.30
N LYS A 145 6.97 -6.38 15.47
CA LYS A 145 8.05 -6.96 14.69
C LYS A 145 7.75 -6.83 13.20
N TYR A 146 8.73 -6.32 12.46
CA TYR A 146 8.68 -6.26 11.01
C TYR A 146 8.48 -7.65 10.40
N PRO A 147 7.94 -7.75 9.17
CA PRO A 147 7.98 -9.01 8.44
C PRO A 147 9.45 -9.46 8.28
N PRO A 148 9.70 -10.77 8.10
CA PRO A 148 11.05 -11.26 7.80
C PRO A 148 11.65 -10.45 6.65
N PRO A 149 12.89 -9.94 6.80
CA PRO A 149 13.46 -9.03 5.81
C PRO A 149 13.59 -9.73 4.45
N GLY A 150 13.13 -9.05 3.42
CA GLY A 150 13.35 -9.45 2.03
C GLY A 150 14.78 -9.13 1.55
N ILE A 151 15.07 -9.56 0.33
CA ILE A 151 16.34 -9.24 -0.34
C ILE A 151 16.28 -7.78 -0.81
N ASN A 152 17.39 -7.05 -0.62
CA ASN A 152 17.57 -5.75 -1.24
C ASN A 152 18.44 -5.90 -2.50
N PRO A 153 17.84 -5.92 -3.72
CA PRO A 153 18.58 -6.14 -4.96
C PRO A 153 19.62 -5.04 -5.22
N LEU A 154 19.44 -3.86 -4.63
CA LEU A 154 20.34 -2.71 -4.83
C LEU A 154 21.63 -2.83 -4.01
N LYS A 155 21.69 -3.78 -3.08
CA LYS A 155 22.84 -4.06 -2.22
C LYS A 155 23.53 -5.39 -2.55
N LEU A 156 23.06 -6.13 -3.56
CA LEU A 156 23.61 -7.44 -3.92
C LEU A 156 24.97 -7.30 -4.63
N SER A 157 25.89 -8.21 -4.31
CA SER A 157 27.12 -8.40 -5.09
C SER A 157 26.85 -9.11 -6.42
N LEU A 158 27.84 -9.15 -7.30
CA LEU A 158 27.74 -9.90 -8.55
C LEU A 158 27.55 -11.40 -8.28
N GLU A 159 28.26 -11.92 -7.28
CA GLU A 159 28.18 -13.32 -6.85
C GLU A 159 26.79 -13.66 -6.29
N ASP A 160 26.20 -12.77 -5.49
CA ASP A 160 24.82 -12.94 -5.02
C ASP A 160 23.85 -13.01 -6.21
N ILE A 161 23.99 -12.12 -7.19
CA ILE A 161 23.13 -12.11 -8.37
C ILE A 161 23.27 -13.43 -9.14
N ARG A 162 24.50 -13.92 -9.36
CA ARG A 162 24.75 -15.22 -9.99
C ARG A 162 24.02 -16.35 -9.26
N PHE A 163 24.03 -16.34 -7.92
CA PHE A 163 23.33 -17.35 -7.11
C PHE A 163 21.81 -17.39 -7.36
N TYR A 164 21.18 -16.24 -7.66
CA TYR A 164 19.74 -16.18 -7.97
C TYR A 164 19.39 -16.63 -9.41
N LEU A 165 20.37 -16.67 -10.32
CA LEU A 165 20.17 -17.10 -11.71
C LEU A 165 20.26 -18.63 -11.86
N GLY A 166 20.17 -19.14 -13.09
CA GLY A 166 20.30 -20.57 -13.41
C GLY A 166 19.04 -21.42 -13.19
N LYS A 167 18.24 -21.11 -12.17
CA LYS A 167 17.08 -21.95 -11.78
C LYS A 167 15.77 -21.55 -12.49
N LYS A 168 15.54 -20.26 -12.67
CA LYS A 168 14.31 -19.72 -13.28
C LYS A 168 14.63 -18.58 -14.23
N GLU A 169 13.65 -18.26 -15.07
CA GLU A 169 13.74 -17.16 -16.04
C GLU A 169 14.14 -15.86 -15.33
N ILE A 170 15.03 -15.09 -15.95
CA ILE A 170 15.54 -13.83 -15.40
C ILE A 170 14.39 -12.89 -15.03
N VAL A 171 13.34 -12.82 -15.84
CA VAL A 171 12.15 -12.00 -15.54
C VAL A 171 11.48 -12.41 -14.22
N LYS A 172 11.44 -13.71 -13.88
CA LYS A 172 10.87 -14.20 -12.62
C LYS A 172 11.76 -13.86 -11.43
N VAL A 173 13.09 -13.90 -11.61
CA VAL A 173 14.05 -13.46 -10.59
C VAL A 173 13.86 -11.97 -10.30
N LEU A 174 13.92 -11.14 -11.33
CA LEU A 174 13.75 -9.69 -11.23
C LEU A 174 12.38 -9.32 -10.64
N ALA A 175 11.31 -9.98 -11.07
CA ALA A 175 9.96 -9.66 -10.63
C ALA A 175 9.71 -10.05 -9.17
N SER A 176 10.08 -11.28 -8.79
CA SER A 176 9.64 -11.89 -7.53
C SER A 176 10.70 -11.84 -6.44
N ASP A 177 11.96 -12.22 -6.73
CA ASP A 177 13.02 -12.23 -5.70
C ASP A 177 13.54 -10.82 -5.47
N PHE A 178 13.72 -10.06 -6.56
CA PHE A 178 14.23 -8.69 -6.48
C PHE A 178 13.10 -7.66 -6.33
N GLY A 179 11.83 -8.09 -6.27
CA GLY A 179 10.71 -7.23 -5.91
C GLY A 179 10.39 -6.11 -6.90
N PHE A 180 10.83 -6.19 -8.16
CA PHE A 180 10.53 -5.18 -9.18
C PHE A 180 9.10 -5.30 -9.74
N GLY A 181 8.47 -6.48 -9.62
CA GLY A 181 7.20 -6.79 -10.28
C GLY A 181 7.35 -7.05 -11.78
N GLY A 182 6.41 -7.80 -12.37
CA GLY A 182 6.51 -8.33 -13.73
C GLY A 182 6.77 -7.28 -14.81
N GLU A 183 5.93 -6.24 -14.88
CA GLU A 183 6.07 -5.21 -15.92
C GLU A 183 7.39 -4.43 -15.85
N ILE A 184 7.92 -4.20 -14.65
CA ILE A 184 9.22 -3.53 -14.53
C ILE A 184 10.34 -4.50 -14.84
N ALA A 185 10.24 -5.76 -14.40
CA ALA A 185 11.22 -6.79 -14.73
C ALA A 185 11.38 -6.97 -16.25
N GLU A 186 10.28 -7.00 -17.00
CA GLU A 186 10.32 -7.07 -18.47
C GLU A 186 11.02 -5.85 -19.07
N LYS A 187 10.67 -4.64 -18.62
CA LYS A 187 11.34 -3.41 -19.08
C LYS A 187 12.83 -3.38 -18.74
N ILE A 188 13.23 -3.95 -17.59
CA ILE A 188 14.65 -4.09 -17.24
C ILE A 188 15.33 -4.97 -18.28
N CYS A 189 14.80 -6.18 -18.55
CA CYS A 189 15.36 -7.11 -19.53
C CYS A 189 15.50 -6.47 -20.92
N GLU A 190 14.45 -5.80 -21.41
CA GLU A 190 14.46 -5.07 -22.68
C GLU A 190 15.58 -4.03 -22.71
N LYS A 191 15.71 -3.23 -21.63
CA LYS A 191 16.64 -2.12 -21.58
C LYS A 191 18.11 -2.54 -21.53
N ILE A 192 18.41 -3.67 -20.89
CA ILE A 192 19.77 -4.22 -20.81
C ILE A 192 20.08 -5.22 -21.94
N GLY A 193 19.13 -5.43 -22.87
CA GLY A 193 19.29 -6.33 -24.00
C GLY A 193 19.53 -7.78 -23.55
N ILE A 194 18.70 -8.27 -22.64
CA ILE A 194 18.71 -9.66 -22.16
C ILE A 194 17.37 -10.31 -22.49
N ASP A 195 17.42 -11.54 -22.98
CA ASP A 195 16.23 -12.37 -23.13
C ASP A 195 15.61 -12.65 -21.77
N LYS A 196 14.35 -12.23 -21.62
CA LYS A 196 13.60 -12.30 -20.36
C LYS A 196 13.38 -13.73 -19.87
N ASP A 197 13.34 -14.69 -20.80
CA ASP A 197 13.12 -16.10 -20.54
C ASP A 197 14.43 -16.88 -20.35
N SER A 198 15.58 -16.23 -20.59
CA SER A 198 16.89 -16.80 -20.34
C SER A 198 17.08 -17.14 -18.85
N LYS A 199 17.89 -18.17 -18.60
CA LYS A 199 18.33 -18.58 -17.25
C LYS A 199 19.83 -18.43 -17.08
N GLU A 200 20.54 -17.94 -18.10
CA GLU A 200 21.98 -17.99 -18.15
C GLU A 200 22.63 -17.02 -17.17
N GLU A 201 23.57 -17.53 -16.35
CA GLU A 201 24.30 -16.74 -15.35
C GLU A 201 25.19 -15.66 -15.95
N LYS A 202 25.58 -15.78 -17.24
CA LYS A 202 26.36 -14.76 -17.97
C LYS A 202 25.68 -13.37 -17.97
N ASN A 203 24.37 -13.33 -17.74
CA ASN A 203 23.59 -12.10 -17.66
C ASN A 203 23.75 -11.35 -16.33
N ALA A 204 24.38 -11.96 -15.31
CA ALA A 204 24.53 -11.36 -13.99
C ALA A 204 25.28 -10.01 -14.01
N GLU A 205 26.29 -9.87 -14.88
CA GLU A 205 27.09 -8.64 -14.98
C GLU A 205 26.24 -7.45 -15.44
N LYS A 206 25.49 -7.63 -16.53
CA LYS A 206 24.57 -6.61 -17.05
C LYS A 206 23.49 -6.24 -16.02
N ILE A 207 22.95 -7.23 -15.31
CA ILE A 207 21.95 -6.99 -14.26
C ILE A 207 22.58 -6.18 -13.11
N HIS A 208 23.77 -6.58 -12.64
CA HIS A 208 24.48 -5.90 -11.56
C HIS A 208 24.82 -4.45 -11.92
N GLU A 209 25.32 -4.19 -13.12
CA GLU A 209 25.58 -2.83 -13.60
C GLU A 209 24.32 -1.99 -13.64
N PHE A 210 23.22 -2.56 -14.14
CA PHE A 210 21.94 -1.87 -14.20
C PHE A 210 21.38 -1.53 -12.80
N LEU A 211 21.49 -2.45 -11.85
CA LEU A 211 21.04 -2.23 -10.46
C LEU A 211 21.72 -1.04 -9.79
N LYS A 212 22.98 -0.74 -10.14
CA LYS A 212 23.72 0.43 -9.63
C LYS A 212 23.13 1.77 -10.13
N ILE A 213 22.45 1.75 -11.27
CA ILE A 213 21.91 2.96 -11.92
C ILE A 213 20.38 2.98 -11.99
N VAL A 214 19.69 1.97 -11.43
CA VAL A 214 18.23 1.82 -11.53
C VAL A 214 17.46 3.08 -11.12
N ASP A 215 17.95 3.80 -10.11
CA ASP A 215 17.36 5.04 -9.61
C ASP A 215 17.39 6.18 -10.64
N LYS A 216 18.36 6.16 -11.57
CA LYS A 216 18.49 7.14 -12.67
C LYS A 216 17.72 6.70 -13.91
N GLU A 217 17.64 5.40 -14.13
CA GLU A 217 17.15 4.79 -15.37
C GLU A 217 15.63 4.66 -15.45
N PHE A 218 14.89 4.88 -14.35
CA PHE A 218 13.42 4.90 -14.32
C PHE A 218 12.81 6.29 -14.01
N PRO A 219 13.09 7.34 -14.81
CA PRO A 219 12.47 8.66 -14.63
C PRO A 219 10.95 8.62 -14.85
N GLY A 220 10.43 7.61 -15.56
CA GLY A 220 9.00 7.39 -15.77
C GLY A 220 8.19 7.06 -14.50
N MET A 221 8.84 6.89 -13.35
CA MET A 221 8.16 6.80 -12.05
C MET A 221 7.85 8.18 -11.44
N ASN A 222 8.25 9.29 -12.09
CA ASN A 222 7.94 10.64 -11.61
C ASN A 222 6.43 10.91 -11.52
N ASN A 223 5.61 10.32 -12.39
CA ASN A 223 4.14 10.50 -12.33
C ASN A 223 3.42 9.35 -11.59
N LEU A 224 4.15 8.54 -10.82
CA LEU A 224 3.56 7.38 -10.15
C LEU A 224 2.44 7.78 -9.19
N ASN A 225 2.59 8.90 -8.47
CA ASN A 225 1.55 9.44 -7.60
C ASN A 225 0.23 9.70 -8.36
N ASP A 226 0.32 10.40 -9.50
CA ASP A 226 -0.85 10.76 -10.29
C ASP A 226 -1.52 9.53 -10.89
N LYS A 227 -0.73 8.58 -11.41
CA LYS A 227 -1.25 7.29 -11.89
C LYS A 227 -2.01 6.53 -10.81
N ILE A 228 -1.46 6.46 -9.59
CA ILE A 228 -2.12 5.79 -8.46
C ILE A 228 -3.43 6.51 -8.10
N ARG A 229 -3.42 7.85 -8.08
CA ARG A 229 -4.61 8.66 -7.81
C ARG A 229 -5.69 8.38 -8.87
N ASP A 230 -5.35 8.43 -10.15
CA ASP A 230 -6.30 8.21 -11.24
C ASP A 230 -6.88 6.77 -11.19
N GLU A 231 -6.07 5.76 -10.83
CA GLU A 231 -6.54 4.40 -10.56
C GLU A 231 -7.51 4.34 -9.38
N PHE A 232 -7.27 5.10 -8.32
CA PHE A 232 -8.13 5.16 -7.14
C PHE A 232 -9.48 5.81 -7.46
N GLU A 233 -9.49 6.91 -8.20
CA GLU A 233 -10.72 7.58 -8.62
C GLU A 233 -11.60 6.68 -9.49
N LYS A 234 -10.98 5.93 -10.41
CA LYS A 234 -11.70 4.90 -11.19
C LYS A 234 -12.29 3.84 -10.28
N HIS A 235 -11.51 3.37 -9.29
CA HIS A 235 -11.96 2.37 -8.33
C HIS A 235 -13.15 2.84 -7.49
N LEU A 236 -13.13 4.08 -7.01
CA LEU A 236 -14.27 4.66 -6.26
C LEU A 236 -15.54 4.67 -7.11
N LYS A 237 -15.45 5.11 -8.37
CA LYS A 237 -16.59 5.11 -9.30
C LYS A 237 -17.16 3.70 -9.52
N GLU A 238 -16.30 2.70 -9.63
CA GLU A 238 -16.70 1.29 -9.76
C GLU A 238 -17.45 0.79 -8.52
N ILE A 239 -16.95 1.13 -7.32
CA ILE A 239 -17.59 0.77 -6.05
C ILE A 239 -18.96 1.42 -5.93
N ASP A 240 -19.07 2.73 -6.17
CA ASP A 240 -20.32 3.46 -6.01
C ASP A 240 -21.37 2.99 -7.02
N LEU A 241 -20.96 2.66 -8.25
CA LEU A 241 -21.85 2.04 -9.23
C LEU A 241 -22.36 0.67 -8.75
N PHE A 242 -21.47 -0.16 -8.20
CA PHE A 242 -21.82 -1.47 -7.67
C PHE A 242 -22.79 -1.36 -6.49
N GLU A 243 -22.53 -0.49 -5.52
CA GLU A 243 -23.42 -0.23 -4.38
C GLU A 243 -24.80 0.22 -4.84
N GLY A 244 -24.88 1.12 -5.83
CA GLY A 244 -26.15 1.54 -6.41
C GLY A 244 -26.94 0.40 -7.07
N VAL A 245 -26.26 -0.54 -7.74
CA VAL A 245 -26.91 -1.74 -8.30
C VAL A 245 -27.42 -2.67 -7.21
N VAL A 246 -26.64 -2.87 -6.15
CA VAL A 246 -27.03 -3.71 -5.01
C VAL A 246 -28.25 -3.12 -4.28
N GLN A 247 -28.25 -1.82 -4.00
CA GLN A 247 -29.38 -1.14 -3.35
C GLN A 247 -30.68 -1.31 -4.14
N LYS A 248 -30.65 -1.08 -5.46
CA LYS A 248 -31.82 -1.29 -6.34
C LYS A 248 -32.35 -2.73 -6.29
N LYS A 249 -31.46 -3.72 -6.23
CA LYS A 249 -31.87 -5.13 -6.09
C LYS A 249 -32.51 -5.41 -4.74
N LEU A 250 -31.94 -4.87 -3.65
CA LEU A 250 -32.50 -5.02 -2.31
C LEU A 250 -33.89 -4.38 -2.19
N GLU A 251 -34.07 -3.18 -2.75
CA GLU A 251 -35.37 -2.51 -2.81
C GLU A 251 -36.42 -3.32 -3.56
N LYS A 252 -36.04 -3.91 -4.71
CA LYS A 252 -36.93 -4.80 -5.47
C LYS A 252 -37.32 -6.03 -4.65
N ILE A 253 -36.35 -6.68 -4.00
CA ILE A 253 -36.61 -7.86 -3.15
C ILE A 253 -37.56 -7.51 -2.01
N LYS A 254 -37.36 -6.38 -1.33
CA LYS A 254 -38.27 -5.90 -0.27
C LYS A 254 -39.68 -5.69 -0.81
N LYS A 255 -39.82 -4.99 -1.95
CA LYS A 255 -41.12 -4.76 -2.58
C LYS A 255 -41.84 -6.06 -2.97
N ASP A 256 -41.11 -7.03 -3.50
CA ASP A 256 -41.66 -8.34 -3.86
C ASP A 256 -42.07 -9.16 -2.61
N GLN A 257 -41.35 -9.01 -1.49
CA GLN A 257 -41.70 -9.62 -0.20
C GLN A 257 -42.94 -8.99 0.42
N ASP A 258 -43.01 -7.65 0.43
CA ASP A 258 -44.16 -6.90 0.96
C ASP A 258 -45.43 -7.29 0.20
N LYS A 259 -45.36 -7.31 -1.14
CA LYS A 259 -46.50 -7.74 -1.98
C LYS A 259 -46.95 -9.18 -1.69
N LYS A 260 -46.01 -10.12 -1.53
CA LYS A 260 -46.37 -11.51 -1.20
C LYS A 260 -46.99 -11.65 0.19
N MET A 261 -46.56 -10.82 1.15
CA MET A 261 -47.14 -10.79 2.49
C MET A 261 -48.58 -10.27 2.44
N GLU A 262 -48.83 -9.20 1.68
CA GLU A 262 -50.18 -8.67 1.45
C GLU A 262 -51.09 -9.74 0.81
N GLU A 263 -50.63 -10.39 -0.27
CA GLU A 263 -51.38 -11.48 -0.94
C GLU A 263 -51.64 -12.69 -0.02
N PHE A 264 -50.79 -12.94 0.98
CA PHE A 264 -50.99 -14.01 1.96
C PHE A 264 -52.05 -13.63 2.99
N ILE A 265 -51.97 -12.41 3.54
CA ILE A 265 -52.94 -11.87 4.51
C ILE A 265 -54.35 -11.81 3.89
N GLU A 266 -54.46 -11.43 2.61
CA GLU A 266 -55.75 -11.41 1.89
C GLU A 266 -56.37 -12.80 1.69
N LYS A 267 -55.57 -13.88 1.68
CA LYS A 267 -56.08 -15.25 1.50
C LYS A 267 -56.50 -15.92 2.80
N GLU A 268 -56.04 -15.45 3.95
CA GLU A 268 -56.41 -15.97 5.26
C GLU A 268 -57.63 -15.28 5.88
N ASN A 269 -58.10 -14.19 5.29
CA ASN A 269 -59.35 -13.49 5.64
C ASN A 269 -60.50 -13.86 4.70
#